data_AF-A0A233HHK2-F1
#
_entry.id   AF-A0A233HHK2-F1
#
_cell.length_a   1.000
_cell.length_b   1.000
_cell.length_c   1.000
_cell.angle_alpha   90.00
_cell.angle_beta   90.00
_cell.angle_gamma   90.00
#
_symmetry.space_group_name_H-M   'P 1'
#
loop_
_entity.id
_entity.type
_entity.pdbx_description
1 polymer ?
#
loop_
_entity_poly.entity_id
_entity_poly.type
_entity_poly.pdbx_seq_one_letter_code
_entity_poly.pdbx_strand_id
1 'polypeptide(L)'
;PQAYVFNPLEWVDPLGLAGDPAKATHITYQGLKDGRPYVGYASKPGFGHSEQDVLDYRYGKNYDAFDIAPKAFYKGEGLEGKYTARGLEQRQFEKLGGLEGTSNKQNPVGPNNPRREEYLAKADEHINKPPKACE
;
A
#
# COMPACT_ATOMS: atom_id res chain seq x y z
N PRO A 1 18.54 22.36 -4.12
CA PRO A 1 18.34 21.12 -3.33
C PRO A 1 17.34 20.19 -4.03
N GLN A 2 17.86 19.26 -4.84
CA GLN A 2 17.06 18.20 -5.46
C GLN A 2 16.71 17.20 -4.36
N ALA A 3 15.53 17.36 -3.75
CA ALA A 3 15.00 16.37 -2.83
C ALA A 3 14.67 15.13 -3.67
N TYR A 4 15.56 14.14 -3.65
CA TYR A 4 15.24 12.79 -4.10
C TYR A 4 14.06 12.32 -3.27
N VAL A 5 12.88 12.39 -3.87
CA VAL A 5 11.63 11.90 -3.30
C VAL A 5 11.83 10.41 -3.10
N PHE A 6 11.78 9.99 -1.84
CA PHE A 6 11.87 8.61 -1.41
C PHE A 6 11.01 7.75 -2.34
N ASN A 7 11.68 6.93 -3.15
CA ASN A 7 11.04 6.03 -4.10
C ASN A 7 10.21 5.04 -3.26
N PRO A 8 8.88 4.94 -3.42
CA PRO A 8 8.07 3.98 -2.66
C PRO A 8 8.38 2.52 -3.00
N LEU A 9 9.32 2.27 -3.93
CA LEU A 9 9.92 0.97 -4.21
C LEU A 9 11.14 0.66 -3.34
N GLU A 10 11.77 1.65 -2.70
CA GLU A 10 12.84 1.44 -1.75
C GLU A 10 12.24 1.29 -0.36
N TRP A 11 12.13 0.03 0.05
CA TRP A 11 11.88 -0.40 1.40
C TRP A 11 12.66 0.44 2.42
N VAL A 12 11.96 1.07 3.35
CA VAL A 12 12.58 1.40 4.64
C VAL A 12 12.58 0.09 5.42
N ASP A 13 13.64 -0.69 5.24
CA ASP A 13 14.06 -1.72 6.18
C ASP A 13 15.22 -1.14 7.00
N PRO A 14 14.99 -0.67 8.24
CA PRO A 14 16.06 -0.07 9.06
C PRO A 14 17.15 -1.07 9.48
N LEU A 15 17.01 -2.37 9.16
CA LEU A 15 17.85 -3.47 9.64
C LEU A 15 18.58 -4.26 8.53
N GLY A 16 18.42 -3.91 7.25
CA GLY A 16 19.21 -4.47 6.15
C GLY A 16 18.90 -5.93 5.77
N LEU A 17 17.65 -6.40 5.89
CA LEU A 17 17.25 -7.71 5.35
C LEU A 17 16.27 -7.53 4.18
N ALA A 18 16.83 -7.24 3.01
CA ALA A 18 16.13 -7.37 1.74
C ALA A 18 15.51 -8.78 1.61
N GLY A 19 14.19 -8.83 1.46
CA GLY A 19 13.39 -10.04 1.36
C GLY A 19 12.70 -10.10 0.01
N ASP A 20 12.48 -11.30 -0.48
CA ASP A 20 11.77 -11.51 -1.74
C ASP A 20 10.31 -11.05 -1.58
N PRO A 21 9.81 -10.06 -2.36
CA PRO A 21 8.41 -9.68 -2.33
C PRO A 21 7.48 -10.85 -2.68
N ALA A 22 7.95 -11.88 -3.39
CA ALA A 22 7.16 -13.09 -3.61
C ALA A 22 6.96 -13.92 -2.33
N LYS A 23 7.68 -13.61 -1.24
CA LYS A 23 7.64 -14.30 0.06
C LYS A 23 7.23 -13.37 1.20
N ALA A 24 6.43 -12.33 0.91
CA ALA A 24 5.98 -11.35 1.87
C ALA A 24 4.45 -11.25 1.95
N THR A 25 3.95 -10.75 3.08
CA THR A 25 2.59 -10.27 3.23
C THR A 25 2.54 -8.80 2.86
N HIS A 26 1.56 -8.42 2.04
CA HIS A 26 1.34 -7.09 1.48
C HIS A 26 0.00 -6.56 1.94
N ILE A 27 -0.05 -5.27 2.28
CA ILE A 27 -1.30 -4.61 2.65
C ILE A 27 -1.48 -3.30 1.89
N THR A 28 -2.74 -2.91 1.76
CA THR A 28 -3.14 -1.54 1.42
C THR A 28 -3.95 -0.98 2.57
N TYR A 29 -3.62 0.22 3.00
CA TYR A 29 -4.25 0.87 4.13
C TYR A 29 -4.64 2.31 3.83
N GLN A 30 -5.57 2.81 4.63
CA GLN A 30 -5.99 4.19 4.62
C GLN A 30 -5.99 4.75 6.03
N GLY A 31 -5.47 5.96 6.21
CA GLY A 31 -5.56 6.73 7.45
C GLY A 31 -6.00 8.17 7.16
N LEU A 32 -6.02 9.01 8.19
CA LEU A 32 -6.15 10.46 8.05
C LEU A 32 -4.86 11.12 8.48
N LYS A 33 -4.33 12.02 7.66
CA LYS A 33 -3.10 12.76 7.94
C LYS A 33 -3.20 14.17 7.39
N ASP A 34 -2.81 15.15 8.19
CA ASP A 34 -2.90 16.57 7.87
C ASP A 34 -4.34 16.97 7.45
N GLY A 35 -5.35 16.37 8.09
CA GLY A 35 -6.77 16.59 7.81
C GLY A 35 -7.29 15.99 6.51
N ARG A 36 -6.47 15.24 5.76
CA ARG A 36 -6.83 14.60 4.49
C ARG A 36 -6.62 13.09 4.53
N PRO A 37 -7.39 12.31 3.75
CA PRO A 37 -7.14 10.89 3.59
C PRO A 37 -5.71 10.63 3.11
N TYR A 38 -5.05 9.64 3.70
CA TYR A 38 -3.78 9.10 3.25
C TYR A 38 -3.97 7.65 2.85
N VAL A 39 -3.51 7.27 1.66
CA VAL A 39 -3.51 5.87 1.20
C VAL A 39 -2.07 5.41 1.09
N GLY A 40 -1.79 4.20 1.56
CA GLY A 40 -0.45 3.65 1.49
C GLY A 40 -0.41 2.14 1.31
N TYR A 41 0.72 1.69 0.79
CA TYR A 41 1.15 0.31 0.73
C TYR A 41 2.21 0.02 1.81
N ALA A 42 2.15 -1.19 2.37
CA ALA A 42 3.22 -1.73 3.21
C ALA A 42 3.36 -3.23 3.00
N SER A 43 4.52 -3.77 3.38
CA SER A 43 4.78 -5.20 3.34
C SER A 43 5.70 -5.64 4.48
N LYS A 44 5.55 -6.88 4.91
CA LYS A 44 6.41 -7.53 5.90
C LYS A 44 6.91 -8.88 5.35
N PRO A 45 8.22 -9.18 5.41
CA PRO A 45 8.77 -10.46 4.95
C PRO A 45 8.17 -11.65 5.70
N GLY A 46 7.84 -12.72 4.99
CA GLY A 46 7.11 -13.89 5.50
C GLY A 46 5.62 -13.84 5.17
N PHE A 47 4.98 -15.01 5.20
CA PHE A 47 3.52 -15.16 5.07
C PHE A 47 2.86 -15.29 6.45
N GLY A 48 1.54 -15.15 6.49
CA GLY A 48 0.73 -15.33 7.70
C GLY A 48 0.68 -14.11 8.61
N HIS A 49 1.29 -12.99 8.24
CA HIS A 49 1.23 -11.76 9.05
C HIS A 49 -0.18 -11.17 9.04
N SER A 50 -0.58 -10.61 10.17
CA SER A 50 -1.82 -9.83 10.24
C SER A 50 -1.62 -8.45 9.62
N GLU A 51 -2.73 -7.80 9.27
CA GLU A 51 -2.69 -6.43 8.75
C GLU A 51 -2.06 -5.45 9.75
N GLN A 52 -2.44 -5.57 11.02
CA GLN A 52 -1.89 -4.75 12.09
C GLN A 52 -0.40 -5.01 12.28
N ASP A 53 0.04 -6.26 12.20
CA ASP A 53 1.46 -6.60 12.35
C ASP A 53 2.33 -6.03 11.21
N VAL A 54 1.79 -5.96 9.98
CA VAL A 54 2.47 -5.28 8.86
C VAL A 54 2.49 -3.76 9.06
N LEU A 55 1.43 -3.15 9.58
CA LEU A 55 1.40 -1.72 9.94
C LEU A 55 2.37 -1.40 11.08
N ASP A 56 2.37 -2.21 12.13
CA ASP A 56 3.27 -2.12 13.28
C ASP A 56 4.73 -2.20 12.81
N TYR A 57 5.03 -3.12 11.89
CA TYR A 57 6.34 -3.24 11.26
C TYR A 57 6.72 -1.98 10.47
N ARG A 58 5.80 -1.43 9.68
CA ARG A 58 6.05 -0.25 8.83
C ARG A 58 6.33 1.01 9.64
N TYR A 59 5.63 1.18 10.76
CA TYR A 59 5.60 2.41 11.55
C TYR A 59 6.26 2.26 12.93
N GLY A 60 6.82 1.10 13.25
CA GLY A 60 7.40 0.83 14.57
C GLY A 60 6.37 0.96 15.70
N LYS A 61 5.09 0.65 15.43
CA LYS A 61 3.95 0.87 16.33
C LYS A 61 3.69 2.33 16.72
N ASN A 62 4.29 3.30 16.02
CA ASN A 62 4.05 4.72 16.24
C ASN A 62 3.23 5.31 15.08
N TYR A 63 2.02 5.78 15.39
CA TYR A 63 1.10 6.38 14.42
C TYR A 63 0.90 7.88 14.64
N ASP A 64 1.75 8.56 15.41
CA ASP A 64 1.60 9.97 15.78
C ASP A 64 1.58 10.92 14.57
N ALA A 65 2.11 10.46 13.43
CA ALA A 65 2.07 11.17 12.17
C ALA A 65 0.68 11.17 11.49
N PHE A 66 -0.32 10.49 12.07
CA PHE A 66 -1.68 10.40 11.57
C PHE A 66 -2.66 11.01 12.56
N ASP A 67 -3.62 11.80 12.05
CA ASP A 67 -4.75 12.28 12.83
C ASP A 67 -5.70 11.13 13.19
N ILE A 68 -5.86 10.18 12.27
CA ILE A 68 -6.58 8.92 12.48
C ILE A 68 -5.68 7.79 12.03
N ALA A 69 -5.39 6.88 12.97
CA ALA A 69 -4.52 5.74 12.74
C ALA A 69 -4.94 4.96 11.47
N PRO A 70 -3.96 4.56 10.63
CA PRO A 70 -4.25 3.87 9.40
C PRO A 70 -4.84 2.49 9.66
N LYS A 71 -5.81 2.08 8.83
CA LYS A 71 -6.40 0.75 8.84
C LYS A 71 -6.23 0.09 7.48
N ALA A 72 -5.77 -1.14 7.48
CA ALA A 72 -5.73 -1.93 6.25
C ALA A 72 -7.14 -2.28 5.78
N PHE A 73 -7.35 -2.24 4.47
CA PHE A 73 -8.57 -2.70 3.82
C PHE A 73 -8.30 -3.83 2.82
N TYR A 74 -7.03 -4.13 2.57
CA TYR A 74 -6.59 -5.26 1.77
C TYR A 74 -5.36 -5.90 2.39
N LYS A 75 -5.33 -7.24 2.35
CA LYS A 75 -4.18 -8.08 2.65
C LYS A 75 -4.04 -9.15 1.56
N GLY A 76 -2.83 -9.32 1.06
CA GLY A 76 -2.48 -10.39 0.12
C GLY A 76 -1.06 -10.88 0.36
N GLU A 77 -0.73 -12.03 -0.21
CA GLU A 77 0.58 -12.65 -0.04
C GLU A 77 1.26 -12.88 -1.38
N GLY A 78 2.58 -12.83 -1.37
CA GLY A 78 3.42 -13.05 -2.53
C GLY A 78 3.20 -12.04 -3.66
N LEU A 79 3.63 -12.43 -4.86
CA LEU A 79 3.70 -11.51 -5.99
C LEU A 79 2.30 -11.00 -6.40
N GLU A 80 1.29 -11.87 -6.42
CA GLU A 80 -0.09 -11.46 -6.73
C GLU A 80 -0.67 -10.53 -5.66
N GLY A 81 -0.39 -10.81 -4.37
CA GLY A 81 -0.77 -9.93 -3.27
C GLY A 81 -0.16 -8.54 -3.40
N LYS A 82 1.14 -8.46 -3.74
CA LYS A 82 1.81 -7.18 -4.03
C LYS A 82 1.11 -6.41 -5.14
N TYR A 83 0.81 -7.08 -6.25
CA TYR A 83 0.27 -6.44 -7.44
C TYR A 83 -1.11 -5.86 -7.15
N THR A 84 -1.96 -6.66 -6.51
CA THR A 84 -3.28 -6.23 -6.08
C THR A 84 -3.19 -5.08 -5.08
N ALA A 85 -2.31 -5.17 -4.07
CA ALA A 85 -2.14 -4.13 -3.06
C ALA A 85 -1.70 -2.79 -3.68
N ARG A 86 -0.71 -2.81 -4.58
CA ARG A 86 -0.22 -1.60 -5.28
C ARG A 86 -1.26 -1.02 -6.23
N GLY A 87 -2.03 -1.87 -6.89
CA GLY A 87 -3.14 -1.42 -7.73
C GLY A 87 -4.25 -0.75 -6.92
N LEU A 88 -4.66 -1.38 -5.81
CA LEU A 88 -5.69 -0.84 -4.92
C LEU A 88 -5.23 0.47 -4.27
N GLU A 89 -3.95 0.59 -3.94
CA GLU A 89 -3.36 1.83 -3.45
C GLU A 89 -3.57 2.97 -4.47
N GLN A 90 -3.25 2.73 -5.74
CA GLN A 90 -3.44 3.72 -6.81
C GLN A 90 -4.92 4.02 -7.07
N ARG A 91 -5.77 2.99 -7.16
CA ARG A 91 -7.22 3.16 -7.41
C ARG A 91 -7.91 3.94 -6.28
N GLN A 92 -7.59 3.62 -5.03
CA GLN A 92 -8.16 4.31 -3.88
C GLN A 92 -7.65 5.76 -3.81
N PHE A 93 -6.36 6.00 -4.10
CA PHE A 93 -5.81 7.34 -4.22
C PHE A 93 -6.52 8.18 -5.31
N GLU A 94 -6.73 7.61 -6.50
CA GLU A 94 -7.46 8.27 -7.60
C GLU A 94 -8.91 8.56 -7.22
N LYS A 95 -9.60 7.60 -6.59
CA LYS A 95 -10.98 7.74 -6.10
C LYS A 95 -11.13 8.86 -5.07
N LEU A 96 -10.11 9.11 -4.25
CA LEU A 96 -10.09 10.16 -3.24
C LEU A 96 -9.69 11.55 -3.79
N GLY A 97 -9.55 11.71 -5.11
CA GLY A 97 -9.19 12.98 -5.73
C GLY A 97 -7.68 13.20 -5.89
N GLY A 98 -6.87 12.13 -5.83
CA GLY A 98 -5.43 12.19 -6.10
C GLY A 98 -4.68 13.13 -5.15
N LEU A 99 -3.68 13.86 -5.68
CA LEU A 99 -2.82 14.74 -4.88
C LEU A 99 -3.59 15.91 -4.24
N GLU A 100 -4.70 16.33 -4.84
CA GLU A 100 -5.50 17.44 -4.31
C GLU A 100 -6.40 16.97 -3.16
N GLY A 101 -6.96 15.76 -3.27
CA GLY A 101 -7.89 15.20 -2.29
C GLY A 101 -7.25 14.34 -1.19
N THR A 102 -5.96 13.99 -1.31
CA THR A 102 -5.23 13.20 -0.31
C THR A 102 -4.06 13.98 0.29
N SER A 103 -3.49 13.48 1.38
CA SER A 103 -2.20 13.96 1.91
C SER A 103 -0.98 13.24 1.31
N ASN A 104 -1.19 12.41 0.29
CA ASN A 104 -0.10 11.79 -0.45
C ASN A 104 0.71 12.86 -1.20
N LYS A 105 2.04 12.82 -1.04
CA LYS A 105 2.96 13.78 -1.68
C LYS A 105 3.28 13.47 -3.15
N GLN A 106 2.93 12.27 -3.61
CA GLN A 106 3.17 11.77 -4.95
C GLN A 106 2.17 10.65 -5.30
N ASN A 107 2.04 10.35 -6.59
CA ASN A 107 1.27 9.20 -7.06
C ASN A 107 1.86 7.90 -6.49
N PRO A 108 1.06 7.04 -5.82
CA PRO A 108 1.55 5.79 -5.29
C PRO A 108 2.19 4.87 -6.35
N VAL A 109 1.53 4.77 -7.51
CA VAL A 109 2.06 4.14 -8.71
C VAL A 109 2.28 5.22 -9.77
N GLY A 110 3.54 5.58 -9.97
CA GLY A 110 3.93 6.61 -10.94
C GLY A 110 3.46 6.30 -12.38
N PRO A 111 3.21 7.33 -13.21
CA PRO A 111 2.79 7.16 -14.61
C PRO A 111 3.79 6.36 -15.44
N ASN A 112 5.09 6.48 -15.14
CA ASN A 112 6.15 5.78 -15.86
C ASN A 112 6.51 4.43 -15.23
N ASN A 113 5.71 3.89 -14.31
CA ASN A 113 5.97 2.57 -13.75
C ASN A 113 5.65 1.50 -14.82
N PRO A 114 6.61 0.66 -15.23
CA PRO A 114 6.40 -0.33 -16.30
C PRO A 114 5.32 -1.36 -15.95
N ARG A 115 5.00 -1.55 -14.66
CA ARG A 115 3.98 -2.49 -14.17
C ARG A 115 2.67 -1.79 -13.78
N ARG A 116 2.50 -0.51 -14.13
CA ARG A 116 1.30 0.25 -13.77
C ARG A 116 0.03 -0.44 -14.25
N GLU A 117 0.02 -0.84 -15.52
CA GLU A 117 -1.13 -1.50 -16.13
C GLU A 117 -1.46 -2.82 -15.41
N GLU A 118 -0.44 -3.63 -15.10
CA GLU A 118 -0.62 -4.90 -14.38
C GLU A 118 -1.21 -4.69 -12.98
N TYR A 119 -0.73 -3.67 -12.24
CA TYR A 119 -1.27 -3.34 -10.93
C TYR A 119 -2.73 -2.89 -11.02
N LEU A 120 -3.04 -1.97 -11.94
CA LEU A 120 -4.40 -1.46 -12.11
C LEU A 120 -5.37 -2.57 -12.53
N ALA A 121 -4.96 -3.43 -13.47
CA ALA A 121 -5.76 -4.58 -13.87
C ALA A 121 -6.06 -5.53 -12.69
N LYS A 122 -5.07 -5.86 -11.86
CA LYS A 122 -5.26 -6.71 -10.67
C LYS A 122 -6.18 -6.07 -9.62
N ALA A 123 -6.12 -4.75 -9.45
CA ALA A 123 -7.05 -4.04 -8.58
C ALA A 123 -8.48 -4.08 -9.13
N ASP A 124 -8.66 -3.83 -10.42
CA ASP A 124 -9.96 -3.87 -11.07
C ASP A 124 -10.56 -5.29 -11.01
N GLU A 125 -9.76 -6.33 -11.23
CA GLU A 125 -10.15 -7.73 -11.01
C GLU A 125 -10.59 -7.98 -9.56
N HIS A 126 -9.89 -7.42 -8.57
CA HIS A 126 -10.25 -7.59 -7.16
C HIS A 126 -11.56 -6.86 -6.81
N ILE A 127 -11.75 -5.64 -7.31
CA ILE A 127 -12.96 -4.83 -7.07
C ILE A 127 -14.17 -5.45 -7.76
N ASN A 128 -14.01 -5.98 -8.97
CA ASN A 128 -15.09 -6.56 -9.77
C ASN A 128 -15.43 -8.00 -9.39
N LYS A 129 -14.63 -8.67 -8.55
CA LYS A 129 -14.97 -10.00 -8.04
C LYS A 129 -16.23 -9.88 -7.17
N PRO A 130 -17.34 -10.56 -7.52
CA PRO A 130 -18.49 -10.60 -6.63
C PRO A 130 -18.05 -11.17 -5.28
N PRO A 131 -18.64 -10.72 -4.15
CA PRO A 131 -18.36 -11.31 -2.86
C PRO A 131 -18.57 -12.82 -2.99
N LYS A 132 -17.57 -13.60 -2.55
CA LYS A 132 -17.67 -15.06 -2.52
C LYS A 132 -18.99 -15.40 -1.82
N ALA A 133 -19.95 -15.96 -2.57
CA ALA A 133 -21.14 -16.52 -1.96
C ALA A 133 -20.64 -17.55 -0.95
N CYS A 134 -21.05 -17.42 0.31
CA CYS A 134 -20.75 -18.42 1.32
C CYS A 134 -21.31 -19.77 0.82
N GLU A 135 -20.43 -20.77 0.67
CA GLU A 135 -20.81 -22.19 0.67
C GLU A 135 -20.79 -22.71 2.10
#